data_AF-A0A165GJE3-F1
#
_entry.id   AF-A0A165GJE3-F1
#
_cell.length_a   1.000
_cell.length_b   1.000
_cell.length_c   1.000
_cell.angle_alpha   90.00
_cell.angle_beta   90.00
_cell.angle_gamma   90.00
#
_symmetry.space_group_name_H-M   'P 1'
#
loop_
_entity.id
_entity.type
_entity.pdbx_description
1 polymer ?
#
loop_
_entity_poly.entity_id
_entity_poly.type
_entity_poly.pdbx_seq_one_letter_code
_entity_poly.pdbx_strand_id
1 'polypeptide(L)'
;HVDCPGHADYVKNMITGAAQMDGAILVVSAADGPMPQTREHILLAKQVGVPNIVVFLNKEDQVDDEELLELVELEVRELLAQYGFPGEDIPCVAGSALLALDKVTENNSIQKGENPWVDKIHALMEAIDKYIPTPVRDTEKTFLMAVEDVFSITGRGTVATGRIERGIIKVGDTIEIVGLKDTTTTTITGLEMFQKTLDEGMAGDNIGILLRGIQKKDIERGMVLAQPGTITPHTEFEAEVYILTKEEGGRHTPFFSGYRPQFYVRTTDVTGTIKQFTADDGTEAEMV
;
A
#
# COMPACT_ATOMS: atom_id res chain seq x y z
N HIS A 1 -9.63 -4.28 -1.94
CA HIS A 1 -9.40 -3.22 -2.93
C HIS A 1 -9.24 -1.92 -2.17
N VAL A 2 -8.12 -1.23 -2.34
CA VAL A 2 -7.82 0.06 -1.73
C VAL A 2 -7.70 1.06 -2.87
N ASP A 3 -8.52 2.11 -2.86
CA ASP A 3 -8.42 3.21 -3.82
C ASP A 3 -7.54 4.30 -3.22
N CYS A 4 -6.47 4.67 -3.95
CA CYS A 4 -5.49 5.63 -3.48
C CYS A 4 -5.65 6.97 -4.20
N PRO A 5 -5.65 8.09 -3.46
CA PRO A 5 -5.78 9.42 -4.07
C PRO A 5 -4.53 9.76 -4.88
N GLY A 6 -4.73 10.25 -6.11
CA GLY A 6 -3.61 10.57 -7.01
C GLY A 6 -3.07 12.00 -6.92
N HIS A 7 -3.61 12.83 -6.03
CA HIS A 7 -3.20 14.22 -5.86
C HIS A 7 -2.03 14.32 -4.87
N ALA A 8 -1.03 15.15 -5.18
CA ALA A 8 0.22 15.28 -4.41
C ALA A 8 0.01 15.51 -2.90
N ASP A 9 -1.00 16.31 -2.53
CA ASP A 9 -1.36 16.56 -1.12
C ASP A 9 -1.77 15.31 -0.32
N TYR A 10 -2.13 14.22 -0.98
CA TYR A 10 -2.62 12.99 -0.35
C TYR A 10 -1.67 11.79 -0.51
N VAL A 11 -0.41 12.02 -0.89
CA VAL A 11 0.63 11.00 -0.98
C VAL A 11 0.75 10.18 0.32
N LYS A 12 0.49 10.78 1.48
CA LYS A 12 0.45 10.09 2.78
C LYS A 12 -0.56 8.94 2.83
N ASN A 13 -1.74 9.15 2.25
CA ASN A 13 -2.79 8.14 2.19
C ASN A 13 -2.42 7.04 1.19
N MET A 14 -1.69 7.38 0.12
CA MET A 14 -1.17 6.41 -0.83
C MET A 14 -0.09 5.52 -0.19
N ILE A 15 0.91 6.08 0.52
CA ILE A 15 1.98 5.30 1.19
C ILE A 15 1.39 4.25 2.14
N THR A 16 0.39 4.66 2.93
CA THR A 16 -0.25 3.77 3.91
C THR A 16 -1.12 2.70 3.28
N GLY A 17 -1.78 2.98 2.15
CA GLY A 17 -2.51 1.98 1.37
C GLY A 17 -1.60 1.03 0.58
N ALA A 18 -0.55 1.55 -0.04
CA ALA A 18 0.34 0.81 -0.93
C ALA A 18 1.23 -0.19 -0.17
N ALA A 19 1.59 0.08 1.08
CA ALA A 19 2.29 -0.87 1.96
C ALA A 19 1.52 -2.20 2.18
N GLN A 20 0.23 -2.23 1.82
CA GLN A 20 -0.63 -3.40 1.97
C GLN A 20 -0.97 -4.07 0.63
N MET A 21 -0.48 -3.56 -0.48
CA MET A 21 -0.84 -4.05 -1.80
C MET A 21 0.02 -5.25 -2.20
N ASP A 22 -0.63 -6.40 -2.41
CA ASP A 22 0.01 -7.57 -3.05
C ASP A 22 0.23 -7.37 -4.56
N GLY A 23 -0.43 -6.35 -5.12
CA GLY A 23 -0.22 -5.81 -6.45
C GLY A 23 -1.06 -4.55 -6.64
N ALA A 24 -0.69 -3.72 -7.61
CA ALA A 24 -1.36 -2.46 -7.89
C ALA A 24 -1.85 -2.37 -9.34
N ILE A 25 -2.93 -1.61 -9.56
CA ILE A 25 -3.38 -1.21 -10.89
C ILE A 25 -2.89 0.22 -11.11
N LEU A 26 -1.94 0.41 -12.04
CA LEU A 26 -1.49 1.73 -12.46
C LEU A 26 -2.42 2.25 -13.55
N VAL A 27 -3.23 3.25 -13.21
CA VAL A 27 -4.12 3.91 -14.18
C VAL A 27 -3.40 5.10 -14.80
N VAL A 28 -3.25 5.10 -16.12
CA VAL A 28 -2.66 6.20 -16.90
C VAL A 28 -3.68 6.65 -17.95
N SER A 29 -3.78 7.95 -18.20
CA SER A 29 -4.64 8.47 -19.26
C SER A 29 -3.96 8.28 -20.61
N ALA A 30 -4.60 7.57 -21.54
CA ALA A 30 -4.12 7.39 -22.90
C ALA A 30 -4.04 8.73 -23.67
N ALA A 31 -4.86 9.71 -23.30
CA ALA A 31 -4.86 11.04 -23.91
C ALA A 31 -3.75 11.96 -23.36
N ASP A 32 -3.36 11.77 -22.09
CA ASP A 32 -2.42 12.68 -21.41
C ASP A 32 -1.01 12.09 -21.26
N GLY A 33 -0.88 10.76 -21.32
CA GLY A 33 0.37 10.04 -21.08
C GLY A 33 0.81 10.02 -19.60
N PRO A 34 2.05 9.58 -19.32
CA PRO A 34 2.61 9.57 -17.97
C PRO A 34 2.90 10.98 -17.43
N MET A 35 2.26 11.31 -16.31
CA MET A 35 2.38 12.60 -15.64
C MET A 35 3.39 12.53 -14.47
N PRO A 36 3.82 13.68 -13.89
CA PRO A 36 4.73 13.67 -12.73
C PRO A 36 4.27 12.75 -11.59
N GLN A 37 2.97 12.74 -11.30
CA GLN A 37 2.37 11.88 -10.27
C GLN A 37 2.44 10.39 -10.64
N THR A 38 2.42 10.04 -11.93
CA THR A 38 2.62 8.66 -12.39
C THR A 38 4.01 8.17 -11.98
N ARG A 39 5.04 9.00 -12.18
CA ARG A 39 6.43 8.68 -11.78
C ARG A 39 6.53 8.52 -10.26
N GLU A 40 5.97 9.48 -9.53
CA GLU A 40 5.99 9.49 -8.06
C GLU A 40 5.30 8.24 -7.48
N HIS A 41 4.15 7.83 -8.03
CA HIS A 41 3.47 6.62 -7.57
C HIS A 41 4.22 5.33 -7.89
N ILE A 42 4.84 5.22 -9.07
CA ILE A 42 5.66 4.04 -9.41
C ILE A 42 6.85 3.92 -8.44
N LEU A 43 7.54 5.04 -8.22
CA LEU A 43 8.65 5.12 -7.29
C LEU A 43 8.23 4.73 -5.86
N LEU A 44 7.14 5.32 -5.37
CA LEU A 44 6.64 5.01 -4.02
C LEU A 44 6.15 3.56 -3.92
N ALA A 45 5.46 3.03 -4.94
CA ALA A 45 5.05 1.63 -4.98
C ALA A 45 6.26 0.69 -4.90
N LYS A 46 7.37 1.02 -5.57
CA LYS A 46 8.63 0.27 -5.44
C LYS A 46 9.18 0.32 -4.01
N GLN A 47 9.21 1.51 -3.40
CA GLN A 47 9.78 1.72 -2.07
C GLN A 47 8.97 1.06 -0.94
N VAL A 48 7.64 1.06 -1.05
CA VAL A 48 6.75 0.37 -0.09
C VAL A 48 6.65 -1.14 -0.35
N GLY A 49 7.31 -1.64 -1.40
CA GLY A 49 7.45 -3.07 -1.66
C GLY A 49 6.29 -3.70 -2.43
N VAL A 50 5.53 -2.93 -3.23
CA VAL A 50 4.52 -3.50 -4.13
C VAL A 50 5.22 -4.39 -5.15
N PRO A 51 4.93 -5.70 -5.20
CA PRO A 51 5.74 -6.63 -5.98
C PRO A 51 5.35 -6.66 -7.46
N ASN A 52 4.07 -6.41 -7.79
CA ASN A 52 3.53 -6.54 -9.13
C ASN A 52 2.62 -5.36 -9.47
N ILE A 53 2.69 -4.88 -10.71
CA ILE A 53 1.84 -3.81 -11.25
C ILE A 53 1.18 -4.32 -12.53
N VAL A 54 -0.10 -4.00 -12.72
CA VAL A 54 -0.82 -4.13 -13.99
C VAL A 54 -1.21 -2.72 -14.45
N VAL A 55 -1.08 -2.42 -15.74
CA VAL A 55 -1.37 -1.09 -16.28
C VAL A 55 -2.76 -1.07 -16.93
N PHE A 56 -3.51 -0.01 -16.65
CA PHE A 56 -4.74 0.33 -17.35
C PHE A 56 -4.60 1.69 -18.05
N LEU A 57 -4.54 1.69 -19.38
CA LEU A 57 -4.57 2.91 -20.20
C LEU A 57 -6.02 3.36 -20.35
N ASN A 58 -6.44 4.24 -19.47
CA ASN A 58 -7.81 4.76 -19.41
C ASN A 58 -8.02 5.89 -20.44
N LYS A 59 -9.28 6.20 -20.73
CA LYS A 59 -9.70 7.21 -21.73
C LYS A 59 -9.29 6.84 -23.17
N GLU A 60 -9.23 5.55 -23.51
CA GLU A 60 -9.06 5.08 -24.90
C GLU A 60 -10.12 5.71 -25.84
N ASP A 61 -11.32 6.04 -25.33
CA ASP A 61 -12.39 6.70 -26.07
C ASP A 61 -12.06 8.14 -26.53
N GLN A 62 -11.00 8.75 -26.01
CA GLN A 62 -10.57 10.11 -26.34
C GLN A 62 -9.36 10.12 -27.28
N VAL A 63 -8.88 8.94 -27.68
CA VAL A 63 -7.70 8.78 -28.54
C VAL A 63 -8.17 8.21 -29.88
N ASP A 64 -8.09 9.03 -30.92
CA ASP A 64 -8.53 8.66 -32.27
C ASP A 64 -7.40 7.97 -33.10
N ASP A 65 -6.18 7.89 -32.56
CA ASP A 65 -4.97 7.41 -33.24
C ASP A 65 -4.32 6.24 -32.48
N GLU A 66 -4.23 5.09 -33.15
CA GLU A 66 -3.61 3.88 -32.62
C GLU A 66 -2.10 4.06 -32.38
N GLU A 67 -1.40 4.86 -33.19
CA GLU A 67 0.03 5.14 -33.01
C GLU A 67 0.29 5.92 -31.72
N LEU A 68 -0.63 6.82 -31.32
CA LEU A 68 -0.52 7.57 -30.07
C LEU A 68 -0.70 6.65 -28.86
N LEU A 69 -1.63 5.69 -28.93
CA LEU A 69 -1.85 4.72 -27.87
C LEU A 69 -0.62 3.82 -27.67
N GLU A 70 -0.04 3.33 -28.76
CA GLU A 70 1.20 2.53 -28.73
C GLU A 70 2.37 3.33 -28.15
N LEU A 71 2.50 4.61 -28.51
CA LEU A 71 3.53 5.49 -27.96
C LEU A 71 3.37 5.66 -26.45
N VAL A 72 2.16 5.94 -25.97
CA VAL A 72 1.89 6.09 -24.54
C VAL A 72 2.17 4.79 -23.78
N GLU A 73 1.80 3.64 -24.34
CA GLU A 73 2.14 2.34 -23.77
C GLU A 73 3.66 2.18 -23.62
N LEU A 74 4.42 2.50 -24.67
CA LEU A 74 5.88 2.42 -24.65
C LEU A 74 6.48 3.33 -23.58
N GLU A 75 6.04 4.59 -23.49
CA GLU A 75 6.52 5.53 -22.46
C GLU A 75 6.25 5.03 -21.04
N VAL A 76 5.08 4.42 -20.80
CA VAL A 76 4.73 3.83 -19.50
C VAL A 76 5.60 2.62 -19.17
N ARG A 77 5.88 1.75 -20.16
CA ARG A 77 6.77 0.59 -19.99
C ARG A 77 8.20 1.01 -19.68
N GLU A 78 8.72 2.00 -20.40
CA GLU A 78 10.04 2.57 -20.13
C GLU A 78 10.12 3.17 -18.72
N LEU A 79 9.08 3.90 -18.30
CA LEU A 79 9.02 4.48 -16.96
C LEU A 79 9.01 3.41 -15.86
N LEU A 80 8.24 2.33 -16.05
CA LEU A 80 8.24 1.18 -15.13
C LEU A 80 9.62 0.52 -15.07
N ALA A 81 10.28 0.34 -16.22
CA ALA A 81 11.63 -0.21 -16.30
C ALA A 81 12.67 0.66 -15.57
N GLN A 82 12.59 1.98 -15.69
CA GLN A 82 13.47 2.93 -15.00
C GLN A 82 13.44 2.78 -13.48
N TYR A 83 12.28 2.46 -12.90
CA TYR A 83 12.12 2.23 -11.46
C TYR A 83 12.23 0.75 -11.05
N GLY A 84 12.74 -0.10 -11.93
CA GLY A 84 13.06 -1.49 -11.63
C GLY A 84 11.87 -2.43 -11.57
N PHE A 85 10.79 -2.13 -12.30
CA PHE A 85 9.73 -3.10 -12.63
C PHE A 85 9.99 -3.72 -14.01
N PRO A 86 9.49 -4.95 -14.28
CA PRO A 86 9.68 -5.60 -15.57
C PRO A 86 8.73 -5.02 -16.63
N GLY A 87 9.02 -3.79 -17.10
CA GLY A 87 8.15 -3.00 -17.98
C GLY A 87 7.63 -3.76 -19.21
N GLU A 88 8.44 -4.60 -19.83
CA GLU A 88 8.07 -5.41 -21.01
C GLU A 88 7.08 -6.55 -20.68
N ASP A 89 7.19 -7.15 -19.49
CA ASP A 89 6.37 -8.31 -19.11
C ASP A 89 5.05 -7.91 -18.44
N ILE A 90 4.92 -6.63 -18.03
CA ILE A 90 3.73 -6.11 -17.36
C ILE A 90 2.54 -6.08 -18.34
N PRO A 91 1.38 -6.67 -17.97
CA PRO A 91 0.18 -6.56 -18.78
C PRO A 91 -0.30 -5.10 -18.84
N CYS A 92 -0.61 -4.65 -20.04
CA CYS A 92 -1.21 -3.35 -20.33
C CYS A 92 -2.57 -3.57 -21.00
N VAL A 93 -3.62 -2.95 -20.47
CA VAL A 93 -4.97 -3.01 -21.06
C VAL A 93 -5.46 -1.59 -21.30
N ALA A 94 -5.78 -1.27 -22.55
CA ALA A 94 -6.44 -0.02 -22.91
C ALA A 94 -7.96 -0.15 -22.79
N GLY A 95 -8.62 0.90 -22.28
CA GLY A 95 -10.07 0.95 -22.16
C GLY A 95 -10.62 2.33 -21.77
N SER A 96 -11.94 2.39 -21.64
CA SER A 96 -12.65 3.54 -21.08
C SER A 96 -13.43 3.12 -19.84
N ALA A 97 -12.93 3.50 -18.66
CA ALA A 97 -13.63 3.22 -17.40
C ALA A 97 -14.99 3.94 -17.33
N LEU A 98 -15.09 5.14 -17.92
CA LEU A 98 -16.33 5.92 -17.94
C LEU A 98 -17.40 5.22 -18.77
N LEU A 99 -17.10 4.87 -20.02
CA LEU A 99 -18.07 4.23 -20.90
C LEU A 99 -18.46 2.81 -20.42
N ALA A 100 -17.52 2.08 -19.80
CA ALA A 100 -17.83 0.82 -19.14
C ALA A 100 -18.80 1.02 -17.96
N LEU A 101 -18.55 2.03 -17.11
CA LEU A 101 -19.39 2.33 -15.95
C LEU A 101 -20.80 2.78 -16.37
N ASP A 102 -20.91 3.65 -17.38
CA ASP A 102 -22.20 4.10 -17.90
C ASP A 102 -23.03 2.89 -18.38
N LYS A 103 -22.40 1.93 -19.07
CA LYS A 103 -23.08 0.74 -19.56
C LYS A 103 -23.55 -0.19 -18.45
N VAL A 104 -22.73 -0.41 -17.43
CA VAL A 104 -23.10 -1.20 -16.24
C VAL A 104 -24.20 -0.50 -15.44
N THR A 105 -24.22 0.83 -15.43
CA THR A 105 -25.26 1.62 -14.76
C THR A 105 -26.60 1.52 -15.49
N GLU A 106 -26.58 1.51 -16.83
CA GLU A 106 -27.78 1.27 -17.66
C GLU A 106 -28.30 -0.18 -17.53
N ASN A 107 -27.39 -1.15 -17.49
CA ASN A 107 -27.71 -2.57 -17.35
C ASN A 107 -26.74 -3.26 -16.37
N ASN A 108 -27.17 -3.42 -15.13
CA ASN A 108 -26.38 -4.06 -14.08
C ASN A 108 -26.15 -5.58 -14.28
N SER A 109 -26.79 -6.17 -15.28
CA SER A 109 -26.71 -7.59 -15.61
C SER A 109 -25.97 -7.83 -16.93
N ILE A 110 -25.31 -6.79 -17.47
CA ILE A 110 -24.51 -6.88 -18.69
C ILE A 110 -23.45 -7.97 -18.56
N GLN A 111 -23.35 -8.82 -19.58
CA GLN A 111 -22.40 -9.93 -19.60
C GLN A 111 -21.20 -9.63 -20.49
N LYS A 112 -20.09 -10.34 -20.23
CA LYS A 112 -18.93 -10.36 -21.11
C LYS A 112 -19.37 -10.75 -22.54
N GLY A 113 -18.94 -9.96 -23.53
CA GLY A 113 -19.28 -10.08 -24.95
C GLY A 113 -20.42 -9.16 -25.40
N GLU A 114 -21.10 -8.47 -24.48
CA GLU A 114 -22.23 -7.58 -24.83
C GLU A 114 -21.81 -6.13 -25.08
N ASN A 115 -20.63 -5.71 -24.58
CA ASN A 115 -20.11 -4.36 -24.81
C ASN A 115 -18.57 -4.34 -24.79
N PRO A 116 -17.94 -3.67 -25.78
CA PRO A 116 -16.48 -3.67 -25.90
C PRO A 116 -15.77 -3.03 -24.69
N TRP A 117 -16.34 -1.98 -24.08
CA TRP A 117 -15.73 -1.30 -22.92
C TRP A 117 -15.82 -2.15 -21.65
N VAL A 118 -16.96 -2.82 -21.43
CA VAL A 118 -17.10 -3.79 -20.33
C VAL A 118 -16.14 -4.97 -20.53
N ASP A 119 -15.94 -5.41 -21.77
CA ASP A 119 -14.98 -6.47 -22.09
C ASP A 119 -13.53 -6.06 -21.81
N LYS A 120 -13.15 -4.80 -22.02
CA LYS A 120 -11.83 -4.29 -21.60
C LYS A 120 -11.64 -4.35 -20.08
N ILE A 121 -12.68 -4.06 -19.29
CA ILE A 121 -12.61 -4.23 -17.83
C ILE A 121 -12.48 -5.71 -17.43
N HIS A 122 -13.20 -6.62 -18.10
CA HIS A 122 -12.99 -8.05 -17.90
C HIS A 122 -11.57 -8.50 -18.28
N ALA A 123 -11.01 -7.98 -19.37
CA ALA A 123 -9.64 -8.25 -19.78
C ALA A 123 -8.61 -7.75 -18.74
N LEU A 124 -8.85 -6.58 -18.14
CA LEU A 124 -8.05 -6.06 -17.03
C LEU A 124 -8.10 -7.02 -15.82
N MET A 125 -9.29 -7.47 -15.42
CA MET A 125 -9.43 -8.42 -14.31
C MET A 125 -8.76 -9.76 -14.61
N GLU A 126 -8.85 -10.26 -15.83
CA GLU A 126 -8.14 -11.47 -16.24
C GLU A 126 -6.61 -11.30 -16.24
N ALA A 127 -6.12 -10.11 -16.61
CA ALA A 127 -4.69 -9.80 -16.54
C ALA A 127 -4.21 -9.78 -15.09
N ILE A 128 -4.99 -9.21 -14.18
CA ILE A 128 -4.73 -9.23 -12.73
C ILE A 128 -4.67 -10.67 -12.21
N ASP A 129 -5.68 -11.48 -12.50
CA ASP A 129 -5.77 -12.87 -12.03
C ASP A 129 -4.60 -13.74 -12.51
N LYS A 130 -4.10 -13.49 -13.72
CA LYS A 130 -2.99 -14.25 -14.32
C LYS A 130 -1.62 -13.76 -13.88
N TYR A 131 -1.44 -12.44 -13.74
CA TYR A 131 -0.14 -11.82 -13.56
C TYR A 131 0.21 -11.59 -12.09
N ILE A 132 -0.76 -11.21 -11.26
CA ILE A 132 -0.52 -11.00 -9.83
C ILE A 132 -0.68 -12.35 -9.13
N PRO A 133 0.42 -13.01 -8.70
CA PRO A 133 0.32 -14.29 -8.03
C PRO A 133 -0.46 -14.12 -6.72
N THR A 134 -1.21 -15.15 -6.35
CA THR A 134 -1.77 -15.19 -5.00
C THR A 134 -0.60 -15.16 -4.02
N PRO A 135 -0.53 -14.15 -3.13
CA PRO A 135 0.58 -14.03 -2.19
C PRO A 135 0.63 -15.27 -1.29
N VAL A 136 1.83 -15.81 -1.09
CA VAL A 136 2.03 -16.86 -0.09
C VAL A 136 1.80 -16.22 1.27
N ARG A 137 0.68 -16.59 1.90
CA ARG A 137 0.36 -16.12 3.25
C ARG A 137 1.42 -16.66 4.21
N ASP A 138 2.10 -15.76 4.92
CA ASP A 138 3.14 -16.08 5.91
C ASP A 138 2.53 -16.62 7.22
N THR A 139 1.70 -17.66 7.14
CA THR A 139 0.93 -18.20 8.27
C THR A 139 1.78 -18.89 9.33
N GLU A 140 2.94 -19.42 8.93
CA GLU A 140 3.88 -20.12 9.83
C GLU A 140 4.77 -19.16 10.65
N LYS A 141 4.76 -17.87 10.33
CA LYS A 141 5.54 -16.86 11.07
C LYS A 141 4.78 -16.40 12.32
N THR A 142 5.50 -15.74 13.23
CA THR A 142 4.91 -15.14 14.43
C THR A 142 3.95 -14.02 14.08
N PHE A 143 2.79 -13.98 14.75
CA PHE A 143 1.72 -13.00 14.48
C PHE A 143 2.22 -11.54 14.54
N LEU A 144 1.85 -10.76 13.52
CA LEU A 144 2.05 -9.31 13.47
C LEU A 144 0.93 -8.64 12.65
N MET A 145 0.34 -7.59 13.21
CA MET A 145 -0.68 -6.76 12.55
C MET A 145 -0.41 -5.30 12.86
N ALA A 146 -0.30 -4.45 11.83
CA ALA A 146 -0.20 -3.00 12.02
C ALA A 146 -1.58 -2.40 12.36
N VAL A 147 -1.63 -1.51 13.34
CA VAL A 147 -2.88 -0.83 13.71
C VAL A 147 -3.12 0.34 12.78
N GLU A 148 -4.24 0.31 12.06
CA GLU A 148 -4.66 1.35 11.12
C GLU A 148 -5.63 2.34 11.77
N ASP A 149 -6.64 1.81 12.47
CA ASP A 149 -7.62 2.60 13.19
C ASP A 149 -8.12 1.88 14.45
N VAL A 150 -8.63 2.66 15.39
CA VAL A 150 -9.07 2.22 16.71
C VAL A 150 -10.49 2.74 16.99
N PHE A 151 -11.40 1.79 17.18
CA PHE A 151 -12.80 2.05 17.53
C PHE A 151 -13.08 1.67 18.99
N SER A 152 -14.04 2.36 19.59
CA SER A 152 -14.60 1.96 20.88
C SER A 152 -16.05 1.59 20.66
N ILE A 153 -16.40 0.32 20.91
CA ILE A 153 -17.76 -0.17 20.77
C ILE A 153 -18.37 -0.23 22.16
N THR A 154 -19.41 0.59 22.38
CA THR A 154 -20.15 0.65 23.64
C THR A 154 -20.61 -0.73 24.06
N GLY A 155 -20.20 -1.17 25.25
CA GLY A 155 -20.57 -2.48 25.80
C GLY A 155 -19.78 -3.68 25.28
N ARG A 156 -18.89 -3.52 24.28
CA ARG A 156 -17.99 -4.60 23.83
C ARG A 156 -16.52 -4.34 24.18
N GLY A 157 -16.04 -3.10 24.02
CA GLY A 157 -14.65 -2.73 24.29
C GLY A 157 -13.97 -2.03 23.11
N THR A 158 -12.64 -2.03 23.12
CA THR A 158 -11.82 -1.37 22.08
C THR A 158 -11.46 -2.36 20.97
N VAL A 159 -11.70 -1.95 19.73
CA VAL A 159 -11.39 -2.70 18.51
C VAL A 159 -10.24 -2.01 17.78
N ALA A 160 -9.16 -2.74 17.55
CA ALA A 160 -8.09 -2.32 16.66
C ALA A 160 -8.30 -2.96 15.29
N THR A 161 -8.22 -2.16 14.23
CA THR A 161 -8.38 -2.64 12.85
C THR A 161 -7.05 -2.60 12.11
N GLY A 162 -6.86 -3.59 11.23
CA GLY A 162 -5.77 -3.58 10.27
C GLY A 162 -5.62 -4.89 9.50
N ARG A 163 -4.67 -4.90 8.57
CA ARG A 163 -4.25 -6.11 7.85
C ARG A 163 -3.26 -6.93 8.68
N ILE A 164 -3.53 -8.23 8.85
CA ILE A 164 -2.53 -9.15 9.42
C ILE A 164 -1.39 -9.31 8.41
N GLU A 165 -0.18 -8.89 8.78
CA GLU A 165 1.01 -9.01 7.91
C GLU A 165 1.49 -10.46 7.85
N ARG A 166 1.51 -11.14 9.00
CA ARG A 166 2.02 -12.50 9.12
C ARG A 166 1.42 -13.23 10.33
N GLY A 167 1.50 -14.55 10.28
CA GLY A 167 1.02 -15.46 11.31
C GLY A 167 -0.47 -15.71 11.29
N ILE A 168 -0.92 -16.42 12.32
CA ILE A 168 -2.32 -16.74 12.59
C ILE A 168 -2.63 -16.29 14.01
N ILE A 169 -3.87 -15.86 14.23
CA ILE A 169 -4.36 -15.47 15.55
C ILE A 169 -5.76 -16.02 15.79
N LYS A 170 -6.07 -16.37 17.04
CA LYS A 170 -7.37 -16.93 17.44
C LYS A 170 -7.98 -16.14 18.58
N VAL A 171 -9.30 -16.24 18.71
CA VAL A 171 -9.99 -15.70 19.88
C VAL A 171 -9.48 -16.40 21.14
N GLY A 172 -9.06 -15.61 22.14
CA GLY A 172 -8.45 -16.10 23.37
C GLY A 172 -6.93 -16.02 23.42
N ASP A 173 -6.26 -15.75 22.29
CA ASP A 173 -4.81 -15.60 22.26
C ASP A 173 -4.35 -14.34 23.02
N THR A 174 -3.16 -14.43 23.60
CA THR A 174 -2.48 -13.32 24.26
C THR A 174 -1.54 -12.63 23.27
N ILE A 175 -1.61 -11.31 23.18
CA ILE A 175 -0.80 -10.48 22.29
C ILE A 175 -0.23 -9.27 23.02
N GLU A 176 0.78 -8.64 22.42
CA GLU A 176 1.35 -7.38 22.86
C GLU A 176 0.98 -6.24 21.91
N ILE A 177 0.67 -5.08 22.49
CA ILE A 177 0.56 -3.81 21.79
C ILE A 177 1.92 -3.13 21.91
N VAL A 178 2.60 -2.90 20.79
CA VAL A 178 3.99 -2.43 20.74
C VAL A 178 4.12 -1.16 19.92
N GLY A 179 4.97 -0.24 20.39
CA GLY A 179 5.32 1.01 19.70
C GLY A 179 4.61 2.23 20.30
N LEU A 180 5.20 3.42 20.14
CA LEU A 180 4.74 4.75 20.61
C LEU A 180 4.59 4.93 22.13
N LYS A 181 4.13 3.91 22.87
CA LYS A 181 3.94 3.86 24.32
C LYS A 181 4.59 2.58 24.87
N ASP A 182 4.52 2.42 26.20
CA ASP A 182 4.99 1.21 26.86
C ASP A 182 4.23 -0.04 26.38
N THR A 183 4.98 -1.11 26.10
CA THR A 183 4.42 -2.37 25.64
C THR A 183 3.44 -2.91 26.67
N THR A 184 2.23 -3.22 26.21
CA THR A 184 1.15 -3.73 27.07
C THR A 184 0.62 -5.05 26.52
N THR A 185 0.49 -6.04 27.40
CA THR A 185 -0.08 -7.35 27.07
C THR A 185 -1.60 -7.35 27.22
N THR A 186 -2.32 -7.95 26.28
CA THR A 186 -3.77 -8.12 26.33
C THR A 186 -4.20 -9.46 25.72
N THR A 187 -5.49 -9.79 25.86
CA THR A 187 -6.09 -11.01 25.31
C THR A 187 -7.15 -10.64 24.29
N ILE A 188 -7.17 -11.36 23.19
CA ILE A 188 -8.17 -11.22 22.12
C ILE A 188 -9.49 -11.81 22.59
N THR A 189 -10.57 -11.05 22.42
CA THR A 189 -11.93 -11.45 22.83
C THR A 189 -12.89 -11.61 21.66
N GLY A 190 -12.49 -11.19 20.46
CA GLY A 190 -13.27 -11.37 19.25
C GLY A 190 -12.48 -10.94 18.02
N LEU A 191 -12.77 -11.56 16.90
CA LEU A 191 -12.26 -11.23 15.58
C LEU A 191 -13.45 -11.00 14.64
N GLU A 192 -13.39 -9.94 13.83
CA GLU A 192 -14.47 -9.58 12.91
C GLU A 192 -13.92 -9.10 11.56
N MET A 193 -14.51 -9.56 10.46
CA MET A 193 -14.23 -9.10 9.10
C MET A 193 -15.55 -8.80 8.39
N PHE A 194 -15.77 -7.56 7.96
CA PHE A 194 -16.99 -7.14 7.24
C PHE A 194 -18.30 -7.62 7.87
N GLN A 195 -18.52 -7.34 9.17
CA GLN A 195 -19.70 -7.76 9.94
C GLN A 195 -19.86 -9.28 10.13
N LYS A 196 -18.81 -10.07 9.86
CA LYS A 196 -18.77 -11.51 10.12
C LYS A 196 -17.79 -11.80 11.23
N THR A 197 -18.24 -12.55 12.23
CA THR A 197 -17.37 -13.06 13.29
C THR A 197 -16.48 -14.17 12.74
N LEU A 198 -15.22 -14.16 13.16
CA LEU A 198 -14.21 -15.16 12.80
C LEU A 198 -13.72 -15.87 14.07
N ASP A 199 -13.43 -17.16 13.95
CA ASP A 199 -12.78 -17.93 15.03
C ASP A 199 -11.26 -17.77 14.99
N GLU A 200 -10.70 -17.61 13.77
CA GLU A 200 -9.29 -17.37 13.50
C GLU A 200 -9.12 -16.32 12.40
N GLY A 201 -8.05 -15.55 12.49
CA GLY A 201 -7.59 -14.62 11.46
C GLY A 201 -6.18 -15.01 11.01
N MET A 202 -5.87 -14.83 9.74
CA MET A 202 -4.58 -15.21 9.17
C MET A 202 -3.97 -14.08 8.34
N ALA A 203 -2.68 -14.21 8.04
CA ALA A 203 -1.95 -13.28 7.17
C ALA A 203 -2.72 -12.96 5.88
N GLY A 204 -2.85 -11.66 5.59
CA GLY A 204 -3.60 -11.11 4.46
C GLY A 204 -5.03 -10.67 4.81
N ASP A 205 -5.59 -11.11 5.93
CA ASP A 205 -6.95 -10.75 6.34
C ASP A 205 -6.99 -9.31 6.88
N ASN A 206 -7.99 -8.53 6.43
CA ASN A 206 -8.31 -7.20 6.97
C ASN A 206 -9.39 -7.34 8.04
N ILE A 207 -9.03 -7.22 9.32
CA ILE A 207 -9.92 -7.57 10.43
C ILE A 207 -9.94 -6.50 11.54
N GLY A 208 -11.01 -6.52 12.33
CA GLY A 208 -11.09 -5.88 13.63
C GLY A 208 -10.83 -6.90 14.74
N ILE A 209 -9.90 -6.57 15.64
CA ILE A 209 -9.56 -7.37 16.83
C ILE A 209 -10.07 -6.67 18.08
N LEU A 210 -10.97 -7.32 18.82
CA LEU A 210 -11.50 -6.82 20.09
C LEU A 210 -10.56 -7.16 21.24
N LEU A 211 -10.06 -6.13 21.93
CA LEU A 211 -9.01 -6.24 22.95
C LEU A 211 -9.58 -6.14 24.37
N ARG A 212 -9.18 -7.07 25.25
CA ARG A 212 -9.64 -7.09 26.64
C ARG A 212 -8.95 -6.00 27.47
N GLY A 213 -9.75 -5.16 28.12
CA GLY A 213 -9.26 -4.24 29.16
C GLY A 213 -8.41 -3.08 28.62
N ILE A 214 -8.31 -2.92 27.29
CA ILE A 214 -7.62 -1.81 26.63
C ILE A 214 -8.62 -0.69 26.41
N GLN A 215 -8.24 0.55 26.73
CA GLN A 215 -9.03 1.72 26.38
C GLN A 215 -8.52 2.33 25.08
N LYS A 216 -9.37 3.09 24.38
CA LYS A 216 -8.98 3.79 23.14
C LYS A 216 -7.76 4.71 23.29
N LYS A 217 -7.45 5.20 24.50
CA LYS A 217 -6.28 6.06 24.74
C LYS A 217 -4.97 5.27 24.83
N ASP A 218 -5.05 3.96 25.09
CA ASP A 218 -3.89 3.09 25.34
C ASP A 218 -3.38 2.45 24.04
N ILE A 219 -4.13 2.57 22.94
CA ILE A 219 -3.80 2.05 21.62
C ILE A 219 -4.13 3.09 20.56
N GLU A 220 -3.25 3.30 19.59
CA GLU A 220 -3.44 4.24 18.50
C GLU A 220 -2.84 3.74 17.19
N ARG A 221 -3.20 4.40 16.10
CA ARG A 221 -2.62 4.16 14.77
C ARG A 221 -1.09 4.28 14.85
N GLY A 222 -0.39 3.39 14.16
CA GLY A 222 1.07 3.35 14.16
C GLY A 222 1.67 2.46 15.25
N MET A 223 0.86 1.88 16.13
CA MET A 223 1.26 0.74 16.94
C MET A 223 1.12 -0.57 16.15
N VAL A 224 1.67 -1.65 16.68
CA VAL A 224 1.47 -3.01 16.14
C VAL A 224 0.93 -3.93 17.22
N LEU A 225 0.09 -4.88 16.80
CA LEU A 225 -0.28 -6.05 17.60
C LEU A 225 0.64 -7.20 17.21
N ALA A 226 1.31 -7.80 18.17
CA ALA A 226 2.29 -8.84 17.92
C ALA A 226 2.16 -10.02 18.88
N GLN A 227 2.66 -11.18 18.46
CA GLN A 227 2.86 -12.29 19.39
C GLN A 227 3.85 -11.85 20.49
N PRO A 228 3.59 -12.19 21.77
CA PRO A 228 4.41 -11.69 22.87
C PRO A 228 5.90 -11.99 22.73
N GLY A 229 6.75 -10.99 22.94
CA GLY A 229 8.20 -11.11 22.89
C GLY A 229 8.81 -11.27 21.49
N THR A 230 8.02 -11.14 20.41
CA THR A 230 8.50 -11.34 19.03
C THR A 230 8.94 -10.06 18.33
N ILE A 231 8.61 -8.90 18.89
CA ILE A 231 9.03 -7.59 18.38
C ILE A 231 9.29 -6.63 19.56
N THR A 232 10.36 -5.84 19.46
CA THR A 232 10.70 -4.80 20.41
C THR A 232 10.73 -3.43 19.72
N PRO A 233 10.27 -2.36 20.38
CA PRO A 233 10.36 -1.02 19.80
C PRO A 233 11.81 -0.51 19.85
N HIS A 234 12.23 0.20 18.81
CA HIS A 234 13.55 0.81 18.70
C HIS A 234 13.42 2.30 18.35
N THR A 235 14.36 3.11 18.82
CA THR A 235 14.41 4.56 18.56
C THR A 235 15.62 4.99 17.73
N GLU A 236 16.61 4.11 17.59
CA GLU A 236 17.82 4.34 16.82
C GLU A 236 18.05 3.15 15.88
N PHE A 237 18.34 3.45 14.62
CA PHE A 237 18.62 2.47 13.59
C PHE A 237 19.51 3.10 12.52
N GLU A 238 20.21 2.24 11.79
CA GLU A 238 20.90 2.59 10.55
C GLU A 238 20.01 2.17 9.37
N ALA A 239 19.97 2.98 8.33
CA ALA A 239 19.20 2.69 7.13
C ALA A 239 19.93 3.21 5.91
N GLU A 240 19.85 2.43 4.83
CA GLU A 240 20.21 2.88 3.50
C GLU A 240 19.07 3.74 2.96
N VAL A 241 19.38 4.95 2.48
CA VAL A 241 18.38 5.92 2.05
C VAL A 241 18.71 6.44 0.66
N TYR A 242 17.70 6.46 -0.20
CA TYR A 242 17.75 7.16 -1.48
C TYR A 242 17.07 8.52 -1.33
N ILE A 243 17.77 9.60 -1.68
CA ILE A 243 17.23 10.95 -1.61
C ILE A 243 16.69 11.34 -2.98
N LEU A 244 15.38 11.56 -3.06
CA LEU A 244 14.70 11.94 -4.29
C LEU A 244 15.31 13.21 -4.88
N THR A 245 15.57 13.16 -6.18
CA THR A 245 15.98 14.33 -6.97
C THR A 245 14.85 15.34 -7.10
N LYS A 246 15.16 16.56 -7.54
CA LYS A 246 14.17 17.60 -7.80
C LYS A 246 13.15 17.13 -8.85
N GLU A 247 13.62 16.44 -9.87
CA GLU A 247 12.82 15.95 -11.00
C GLU A 247 11.85 14.84 -10.58
N GLU A 248 12.17 14.10 -9.51
CA GLU A 248 11.33 13.08 -8.89
C GLU A 248 10.38 13.63 -7.82
N GLY A 249 10.26 14.97 -7.69
CA GLY A 249 9.43 15.60 -6.67
C GLY A 249 10.10 15.71 -5.29
N GLY A 250 11.40 15.44 -5.21
CA GLY A 250 12.21 15.58 -4.02
C GLY A 250 12.56 17.02 -3.65
N ARG A 251 13.62 17.16 -2.86
CA ARG A 251 14.02 18.48 -2.33
C ARG A 251 14.81 19.28 -3.36
N HIS A 252 14.61 20.59 -3.37
CA HIS A 252 15.44 21.52 -4.16
C HIS A 252 16.77 21.87 -3.48
N THR A 253 16.88 21.64 -2.17
CA THR A 253 18.03 22.05 -1.37
C THR A 253 18.56 20.88 -0.55
N PRO A 254 19.90 20.81 -0.38
CA PRO A 254 20.51 19.80 0.47
C PRO A 254 20.03 19.94 1.91
N PHE A 255 20.21 18.88 2.70
CA PHE A 255 19.96 18.88 4.13
C PHE A 255 21.13 18.21 4.86
N PHE A 256 21.34 18.64 6.11
CA PHE A 256 22.51 18.28 6.90
C PHE A 256 22.12 17.48 8.13
N SER A 257 23.12 16.95 8.83
CA SER A 257 22.94 16.34 10.15
C SER A 257 22.13 17.26 11.07
N GLY A 258 21.16 16.68 11.77
CA GLY A 258 20.15 17.39 12.54
C GLY A 258 18.84 17.64 11.78
N TYR A 259 18.75 17.30 10.49
CA TYR A 259 17.48 17.35 9.76
C TYR A 259 16.43 16.44 10.41
N ARG A 260 15.19 16.95 10.52
CA ARG A 260 14.08 16.27 11.22
C ARG A 260 12.89 15.99 10.30
N PRO A 261 13.00 15.00 9.40
CA PRO A 261 11.87 14.58 8.58
C PRO A 261 10.88 13.71 9.37
N GLN A 262 9.72 13.48 8.76
CA GLN A 262 8.79 12.43 9.18
C GLN A 262 9.22 11.11 8.52
N PHE A 263 9.27 10.04 9.30
CA PHE A 263 9.50 8.68 8.85
C PHE A 263 8.17 7.93 8.89
N TYR A 264 7.90 7.20 7.81
CA TYR A 264 6.74 6.32 7.71
C TYR A 264 7.21 4.88 7.80
N VAL A 265 6.71 4.16 8.81
CA VAL A 265 7.00 2.73 9.01
C VAL A 265 5.67 2.02 9.17
N ARG A 266 5.25 1.23 8.19
CA ARG A 266 3.89 0.64 8.15
C ARG A 266 2.82 1.73 8.27
N THR A 267 2.04 1.71 9.36
CA THR A 267 1.00 2.70 9.67
C THR A 267 1.48 3.83 10.57
N THR A 268 2.73 3.76 11.05
CA THR A 268 3.36 4.74 11.94
C THR A 268 3.91 5.91 11.15
N ASP A 269 3.62 7.12 11.58
CA ASP A 269 4.33 8.34 11.19
C ASP A 269 5.02 8.95 12.42
N VAL A 270 6.34 9.10 12.36
CA VAL A 270 7.14 9.58 13.49
C VAL A 270 8.23 10.54 13.04
N THR A 271 8.42 11.63 13.78
CA THR A 271 9.51 12.56 13.52
C THR A 271 10.82 11.96 14.02
N GLY A 272 11.77 11.76 13.11
CA GLY A 272 13.12 11.31 13.45
C GLY A 272 14.13 12.44 13.29
N THR A 273 15.34 12.25 13.82
CA THR A 273 16.47 13.15 13.58
C THR A 273 17.56 12.38 12.86
N ILE A 274 18.00 12.87 11.71
CA ILE A 274 19.15 12.30 11.00
C ILE A 274 20.42 12.76 11.73
N LYS A 275 21.14 11.82 12.36
CA LYS A 275 22.34 12.15 13.13
C LYS A 275 23.60 12.26 12.28
N GLN A 276 23.74 11.38 11.28
CA GLN A 276 24.95 11.24 10.47
C GLN A 276 24.61 10.62 9.12
N PHE A 277 25.42 10.89 8.10
CA PHE A 277 25.42 10.18 6.84
C PHE A 277 26.74 9.45 6.68
N THR A 278 26.68 8.24 6.14
CA THR A 278 27.84 7.41 5.86
C THR A 278 27.78 6.96 4.41
N ALA A 279 28.92 6.97 3.72
CA ALA A 279 29.05 6.32 2.42
C ALA A 279 29.15 4.79 2.60
N ASP A 280 29.06 4.04 1.50
CA ASP A 280 29.12 2.57 1.50
C ASP A 280 30.42 2.01 2.13
N ASP A 281 31.49 2.80 2.12
CA ASP A 281 32.79 2.47 2.73
C ASP A 281 32.89 2.86 4.22
N GLY A 282 31.80 3.38 4.81
CA GLY A 282 31.72 3.80 6.21
C GLY A 282 32.33 5.17 6.49
N THR A 283 32.78 5.90 5.47
CA THR A 283 33.27 7.28 5.65
C THR A 283 32.14 8.26 5.85
N GLU A 284 32.40 9.37 6.54
CA GLU A 284 31.41 10.45 6.68
C GLU A 284 31.08 11.02 5.31
N ALA A 285 29.79 11.00 4.98
CA ALA A 285 29.27 11.62 3.78
C ALA A 285 28.64 12.98 4.13
N GLU A 286 28.81 13.96 3.25
CA GLU A 286 28.04 15.19 3.28
C GLU A 286 27.21 15.27 2.01
N MET A 287 25.95 15.68 2.15
CA MET A 287 25.13 15.97 0.99
C MET A 287 25.59 17.29 0.37
N VAL A 288 26.00 17.23 -0.90
CA VAL A 288 26.48 18.37 -1.70
C VAL A 288 25.33 18.98 -2.50
#